data_AF-A0A528C664-F1
#
_entry.id   AF-A0A528C664-F1
#
_cell.length_a   1.000
_cell.length_b   1.000
_cell.length_c   1.000
_cell.angle_alpha   90.00
_cell.angle_beta   90.00
_cell.angle_gamma   90.00
#
_symmetry.space_group_name_H-M   'P 1'
#
loop_
_entity.id
_entity.type
_entity.pdbx_description
1 polymer ?
#
loop_
_entity_poly.entity_id
_entity_poly.type
_entity_poly.pdbx_seq_one_letter_code
_entity_poly.pdbx_strand_id
1 'polypeptide(L)' 'VIHWGAYLGTPDEILISGRLGDVGDEIVKTREEARRKKGWIMDTYLLRKPGEPEE' A
#
# COMPACT_ATOMS: atom_id res chain seq x y z
N VAL A 1 -8.90 -5.44 -6.35
CA VAL A 1 -7.83 -5.70 -5.36
C VAL A 1 -6.87 -4.55 -5.44
N ILE A 2 -6.44 -4.01 -4.30
CA ILE A 2 -5.35 -3.05 -4.24
C ILE A 2 -4.05 -3.80 -3.90
N HIS A 3 -2.96 -3.40 -4.54
CA HIS A 3 -1.60 -3.74 -4.17
C HIS A 3 -0.91 -2.41 -3.84
N TRP A 4 -0.78 -2.10 -2.56
CA TRP A 4 -0.14 -0.89 -2.09
C TRP A 4 1.24 -1.24 -1.52
N GLY A 5 2.22 -0.38 -1.75
CA GLY A 5 3.54 -0.54 -1.19
C GLY A 5 4.23 0.78 -0.88
N ALA A 6 4.98 0.82 0.21
CA ALA A 6 5.81 1.94 0.62
C ALA A 6 7.28 1.53 0.72
N TYR A 7 8.18 2.44 0.37
CA TYR A 7 9.64 2.23 0.40
C TYR A 7 10.09 0.97 -0.35
N LEU A 8 9.47 0.70 -1.51
CA LEU A 8 9.73 -0.48 -2.32
C LEU A 8 11.22 -0.64 -2.66
N GLY A 9 11.73 -1.87 -2.49
CA GLY A 9 13.12 -2.21 -2.73
C GLY A 9 14.10 -1.76 -1.63
N THR A 10 13.61 -1.29 -0.48
CA THR A 10 14.44 -0.91 0.68
C THR A 10 14.22 -1.85 1.86
N PRO A 11 15.09 -1.85 2.89
CA PRO A 11 14.87 -2.65 4.10
C PRO A 11 13.60 -2.29 4.89
N ASP A 12 13.04 -1.11 4.66
CA ASP A 12 11.83 -0.65 5.33
C ASP A 12 10.58 -0.85 4.46
N GLU A 13 10.64 -1.75 3.48
CA GLU A 13 9.52 -2.05 2.59
C GLU A 13 8.27 -2.48 3.38
N ILE A 14 7.13 -1.92 2.99
CA ILE A 14 5.82 -2.26 3.54
C ILE A 14 4.92 -2.62 2.36
N LEU A 15 4.27 -3.78 2.43
CA LEU A 15 3.34 -4.26 1.41
C LEU A 15 1.99 -4.56 2.04
N ILE A 16 0.92 -4.00 1.49
CA ILE A 16 -0.46 -4.29 1.87
C ILE A 16 -1.25 -4.62 0.60
N SER A 17 -1.96 -5.75 0.61
CA SER A 17 -2.82 -6.13 -0.51
C SER A 17 -4.11 -6.78 -0.04
N GLY A 18 -5.19 -6.55 -0.79
CA GLY A 18 -6.51 -7.07 -0.43
C GLY A 18 -7.64 -6.41 -1.22
N ARG A 19 -8.90 -6.74 -0.90
CA ARG A 19 -10.01 -5.93 -1.42
C ARG A 19 -9.91 -4.56 -0.77
N LEU A 20 -10.10 -3.50 -1.56
CA LEU A 20 -9.91 -2.13 -1.08
C LEU A 20 -10.75 -1.81 0.16
N GLY A 21 -11.98 -2.32 0.23
CA GLY A 21 -12.86 -2.14 1.40
C GLY A 21 -12.39 -2.88 2.66
N ASP A 22 -11.55 -3.91 2.52
CA ASP A 22 -11.07 -4.71 3.64
C ASP A 22 -9.77 -4.13 4.22
N VAL A 23 -8.91 -3.54 3.38
CA VAL A 23 -7.56 -3.07 3.77
C VAL A 23 -7.35 -1.56 3.70
N GLY A 24 -8.35 -0.79 3.26
CA GLY A 24 -8.21 0.66 3.07
C GLY A 24 -7.81 1.40 4.35
N ASP A 25 -8.47 1.10 5.47
CA ASP A 25 -8.17 1.72 6.76
C ASP A 25 -6.77 1.35 7.27
N GLU A 26 -6.33 0.12 7.01
CA GLU A 26 -4.97 -0.34 7.34
C GLU A 26 -3.90 0.44 6.57
N ILE A 27 -4.13 0.69 5.27
CA ILE A 27 -3.23 1.48 4.41
C ILE A 27 -3.12 2.91 4.95
N VAL A 28 -4.24 3.56 5.26
CA VAL A 28 -4.25 4.94 5.79
C VAL A 28 -3.45 5.02 7.09
N LYS A 29 -3.75 4.13 8.05
CA LYS A 29 -3.05 4.09 9.33
C LYS A 29 -1.55 3.85 9.15
N THR A 30 -1.19 2.86 8.35
CA THR A 30 0.22 2.49 8.12
C THR A 30 0.99 3.61 7.46
N ARG A 31 0.38 4.30 6.48
CA ARG A 31 0.96 5.46 5.81
C ARG A 31 1.23 6.61 6.78
N GLU A 32 0.30 6.93 7.67
CA GLU A 32 0.48 7.96 8.69
C GLU A 32 1.59 7.60 9.69
N GLU A 33 1.61 6.36 10.17
CA GLU A 33 2.64 5.89 11.09
C GLU A 33 4.04 5.92 10.47
N ALA A 34 4.17 5.46 9.23
CA ALA A 34 5.43 5.48 8.49
C ALA A 34 5.93 6.92 8.27
N ARG A 35 5.05 7.83 7.86
CA ARG A 35 5.38 9.25 7.69
C ARG A 35 5.77 9.90 9.01
N ARG A 36 5.09 9.60 10.11
CA ARG A 36 5.42 10.13 11.45
C ARG A 36 6.79 9.64 11.93
N LYS A 37 7.13 8.37 11.66
CA LYS A 37 8.41 7.78 12.09
C LYS A 37 9.61 8.33 11.31
N LYS A 38 9.47 8.55 9.99
CA LYS A 38 10.60 8.95 9.12
C LYS A 38 10.60 10.42 8.68
N GLY A 39 9.51 11.14 8.91
CA GLY A 39 9.30 12.51 8.43
C GLY A 39 8.86 12.61 6.96
N TRP A 40 8.95 11.52 6.20
CA TRP A 40 8.53 11.43 4.80
C TRP A 40 7.96 10.04 4.53
N ILE A 41 7.23 9.90 3.42
CA ILE A 41 6.83 8.60 2.88
C ILE A 41 6.79 8.69 1.36
N MET A 42 7.23 7.63 0.70
CA MET A 42 6.97 7.40 -0.72
C MET A 42 6.24 6.07 -0.84
N ASP A 43 5.02 6.14 -1.35
CA ASP A 43 4.16 5.00 -1.59
C ASP A 43 3.62 5.02 -3.02
N THR A 44 3.26 3.84 -3.51
CA THR A 44 2.58 3.64 -4.78
C THR A 44 1.57 2.52 -4.65
N TYR A 45 0.66 2.42 -5.61
CA TYR A 45 -0.31 1.34 -5.63
C TYR A 45 -0.73 0.97 -7.05
N LEU A 46 -1.20 -0.26 -7.18
CA LEU A 46 -1.96 -0.76 -8.31
C LEU A 46 -3.36 -1.12 -7.81
N LEU A 47 -4.39 -0.59 -8.46
CA LEU A 47 -5.78 -0.97 -8.20
C LEU A 47 -6.31 -1.77 -9.40
N ARG A 48 -6.66 -3.04 -9.17
CA ARG A 48 -7.24 -3.93 -10.17
C ARG A 48 -8.73 -4.14 -9.92
N LYS A 49 -9.54 -4.11 -10.98
CA LYS A 49 -10.96 -4.46 -10.88
C LYS A 49 -11.12 -5.99 -10.80
N PRO A 50 -12.16 -6.50 -10.12
CA PRO A 50 -12.48 -7.93 -10.18
C PRO A 50 -12.72 -8.36 -11.64
N GLY A 51 -12.04 -9.42 -12.10
CA GLY A 51 -12.16 -9.95 -13.45
C GLY A 51 -11.27 -9.31 -14.51
N GLU A 52 -10.39 -8.38 -14.13
CA GLU A 52 -9.38 -7.81 -15.04
C GLU A 52 -8.24 -8.81 -15.26
N PRO A 53 -7.83 -9.10 -16.51
CA PRO A 53 -6.74 -10.04 -16.80
C PRO A 53 -5.40 -9.58 -16.21
N GLU A 54 -4.51 -10.53 -15.96
CA GLU A 54 -3.28 -10.32 -15.19
C GLU A 54 -2.09 -9.75 -16.00
N GLU A 55 -2.30 -9.39 -17.28
CA GLU A 55 -1.28 -8.97 -18.24
C GLU A 55 -0.34 -7.84 -17.77
#